data_AF-S3DBZ1-F1
#
_entry.id   AF-S3DBZ1-F1
#
_cell.length_a   1.000
_cell.length_b   1.000
_cell.length_c   1.000
_cell.angle_alpha   90.00
_cell.angle_beta   90.00
_cell.angle_gamma   90.00
#
_symmetry.space_group_name_H-M   'P 1'
#
loop_
_entity.id
_entity.type
_entity.pdbx_description
1 polymer ?
#
loop_
_entity_poly.entity_id
_entity_poly.type
_entity_poly.pdbx_seq_one_letter_code
_entity_poly.pdbx_strand_id
1 'polypeptide(L)'
;MREVVEEEKRRDEAENRQRSEENLKHFQQPSTYFGYIAGTSTRGLIAIMLGRLKLTVDECIEQYEIIGETIFAHPRRFHVQNKLWLCSKFDWRNVEGALTQVVNKYAPNGLNQNDLGQGPWTKFREQVTDGEHHCKTVAVAVKDNGDAVTTYLFRSYVHPVISGQYYALNPDNIGCEADIVDVARATSAAPGYFKVFEVGDHKFMDGGVQADNPATFAWREVVQMARNNDTNTTAGKAIACFLSIGTGKSKYEIFGRKVQSRAHEAATPYFRFNVKEGLQDVKLDERTEKNRKVRNDNTEKEEKISMSTLAYLQFVTEAYLASKETMVPRAAEVSVMDEVQRCATKLVDYRRARERISLSTTNGNAT
;
A
#
# COMPACT_ATOMS: atom_id res chain seq x y z
N MET A 1 10.62 -7.52 -9.37
CA MET A 1 11.31 -7.68 -8.07
C MET A 1 11.79 -9.10 -7.85
N ARG A 2 10.93 -10.14 -7.88
CA ARG A 2 11.39 -11.55 -7.77
C ARG A 2 12.50 -11.93 -8.74
N GLU A 3 12.37 -11.62 -10.03
CA GLU A 3 13.42 -11.95 -11.01
C GLU A 3 14.75 -11.23 -10.73
N VAL A 4 14.69 -9.99 -10.25
CA VAL A 4 15.88 -9.23 -9.83
C VAL A 4 16.45 -9.77 -8.52
N VAL A 5 15.61 -10.23 -7.60
CA VAL A 5 16.05 -10.94 -6.38
C VAL A 5 16.69 -12.28 -6.73
N GLU A 6 16.19 -13.00 -7.74
CA GLU A 6 16.81 -14.23 -8.24
C GLU A 6 18.14 -13.95 -8.97
N GLU A 7 18.28 -12.81 -9.67
CA GLU A 7 19.57 -12.37 -10.19
C GLU A 7 20.55 -11.95 -9.08
N GLU A 8 20.07 -11.26 -8.04
CA GLU A 8 20.87 -10.95 -6.84
C GLU A 8 21.28 -12.23 -6.14
N LYS A 9 20.37 -13.19 -5.99
CA LYS A 9 20.64 -14.52 -5.44
C LYS A 9 21.72 -15.23 -6.26
N ARG A 10 21.63 -15.22 -7.60
CA ARG A 10 22.66 -15.81 -8.47
C ARG A 10 24.02 -15.09 -8.37
N ARG A 11 24.04 -13.77 -8.19
CA ARG A 11 25.27 -12.99 -7.98
C ARG A 11 25.87 -13.21 -6.59
N ASP A 12 25.04 -13.25 -5.56
CA ASP A 12 25.44 -13.53 -4.18
C ASP A 12 25.92 -14.98 -4.00
N GLU A 13 25.27 -15.95 -4.64
CA GLU A 13 25.70 -17.35 -4.71
C GLU A 13 27.09 -17.48 -5.36
N ALA A 14 27.45 -16.56 -6.27
CA ALA A 14 28.76 -16.49 -6.90
C ALA A 14 29.82 -15.76 -6.05
N GLU A 15 29.42 -14.85 -5.16
CA GLU A 15 30.33 -13.98 -4.39
C GLU A 15 30.52 -14.39 -2.91
N ASN A 16 29.57 -15.04 -2.23
CA ASN A 16 29.76 -15.52 -0.85
C ASN A 16 28.68 -16.52 -0.36
N ARG A 17 29.06 -17.76 -0.02
CA ARG A 17 28.13 -18.88 0.31
C ARG A 17 27.42 -18.80 1.68
N GLN A 18 27.54 -17.70 2.43
CA GLN A 18 27.16 -17.68 3.85
C GLN A 18 26.30 -16.46 4.24
N ARG A 19 25.36 -16.03 3.38
CA ARG A 19 24.26 -15.17 3.83
C ARG A 19 23.10 -16.04 4.31
N SER A 20 22.66 -15.83 5.55
CA SER A 20 21.50 -16.52 6.16
C SER A 20 20.21 -16.32 5.35
N GLU A 21 19.25 -17.25 5.44
CA GLU A 21 17.91 -17.15 4.83
C GLU A 21 17.19 -15.82 5.17
N GLU A 22 17.50 -15.25 6.34
CA GLU A 22 17.02 -13.92 6.78
C GLU A 22 17.45 -12.79 5.85
N ASN A 23 18.68 -12.83 5.31
CA ASN A 23 19.15 -11.84 4.36
C ASN A 23 18.42 -11.95 3.02
N LEU A 24 18.07 -13.17 2.59
CA LEU A 24 17.29 -13.36 1.37
C LEU A 24 15.85 -12.86 1.55
N LYS A 25 15.24 -13.13 2.71
CA LYS A 25 13.92 -12.60 3.06
C LYS A 25 13.92 -11.07 3.06
N HIS A 26 14.96 -10.44 3.62
CA HIS A 26 15.11 -8.99 3.61
C HIS A 26 15.01 -8.42 2.19
N PHE A 27 15.70 -8.98 1.21
CA PHE A 27 15.63 -8.51 -0.19
C PHE A 27 14.30 -8.77 -0.89
N GLN A 28 13.41 -9.59 -0.32
CA GLN A 28 12.06 -9.81 -0.86
C GLN A 28 11.04 -8.82 -0.29
N GLN A 29 11.39 -8.05 0.74
CA GLN A 29 10.49 -7.10 1.40
C GLN A 29 10.46 -5.76 0.65
N PRO A 30 9.29 -5.26 0.23
CA PRO A 30 9.18 -3.95 -0.43
C PRO A 30 9.70 -2.79 0.43
N SER A 31 9.60 -2.88 1.76
CA SER A 31 10.12 -1.88 2.70
C SER A 31 11.62 -1.61 2.52
N THR A 32 12.40 -2.54 1.96
CA THR A 32 13.82 -2.32 1.65
C THR A 32 14.05 -1.43 0.44
N TYR A 33 13.11 -1.38 -0.51
CA TYR A 33 13.23 -0.59 -1.73
C TYR A 33 12.57 0.79 -1.59
N PHE A 34 11.50 0.87 -0.82
CA PHE A 34 10.72 2.11 -0.68
C PHE A 34 11.10 2.88 0.58
N GLY A 35 11.31 4.20 0.42
CA GLY A 35 11.40 5.13 1.56
C GLY A 35 10.03 5.44 2.18
N TYR A 36 8.98 5.40 1.35
CA TYR A 36 7.60 5.61 1.77
C TYR A 36 6.65 4.64 1.07
N ILE A 37 5.69 4.11 1.80
CA ILE A 37 4.55 3.35 1.25
C ILE A 37 3.27 3.99 1.79
N ALA A 38 2.37 4.38 0.90
CA ALA A 38 1.11 5.03 1.26
C ALA A 38 -0.09 4.31 0.63
N GLY A 39 -1.17 4.13 1.41
CA GLY A 39 -2.36 3.42 0.96
C GLY A 39 -3.66 3.97 1.53
N THR A 40 -4.75 3.73 0.81
CA THR A 40 -6.13 4.10 1.19
C THR A 40 -7.01 2.86 1.18
N SER A 41 -7.92 2.69 2.15
CA SER A 41 -8.83 1.55 2.23
C SER A 41 -8.08 0.22 2.29
N THR A 42 -8.46 -0.78 1.48
CA THR A 42 -7.73 -2.04 1.30
C THR A 42 -6.26 -1.82 0.95
N ARG A 43 -5.92 -0.77 0.19
CA ARG A 43 -4.51 -0.41 -0.07
C ARG A 43 -3.81 0.12 1.18
N GLY A 44 -4.54 0.71 2.13
CA GLY A 44 -4.04 1.07 3.45
C GLY A 44 -3.66 -0.15 4.27
N LEU A 45 -4.46 -1.22 4.22
CA LEU A 45 -4.12 -2.51 4.83
C LEU A 45 -2.85 -3.12 4.21
N ILE A 46 -2.75 -3.08 2.88
CA ILE A 46 -1.55 -3.54 2.14
C ILE A 46 -0.33 -2.69 2.51
N ALA A 47 -0.48 -1.36 2.62
CA ALA A 47 0.60 -0.47 3.05
C ALA A 47 1.10 -0.81 4.45
N ILE A 48 0.19 -1.09 5.40
CA ILE A 48 0.53 -1.56 6.74
C ILE A 48 1.31 -2.88 6.68
N MET A 49 0.84 -3.86 5.92
CA MET A 49 1.49 -5.17 5.81
C MET A 49 2.90 -5.08 5.18
N LEU A 50 3.04 -4.42 4.03
CA LEU A 50 4.30 -4.35 3.30
C LEU A 50 5.31 -3.37 3.91
N GLY A 51 4.83 -2.26 4.45
CA GLY A 51 5.66 -1.20 5.01
C GLY A 51 5.94 -1.42 6.49
N ARG A 52 4.88 -1.32 7.32
CA ARG A 52 5.00 -1.31 8.78
C ARG A 52 5.30 -2.68 9.37
N LEU A 53 4.70 -3.74 8.84
CA LEU A 53 4.94 -5.12 9.29
C LEU A 53 6.04 -5.82 8.48
N LYS A 54 6.57 -5.17 7.42
CA LYS A 54 7.68 -5.65 6.59
C LYS A 54 7.43 -7.05 6.01
N LEU A 55 6.18 -7.37 5.66
CA LEU A 55 5.88 -8.62 4.95
C LEU A 55 6.46 -8.59 3.54
N THR A 56 6.83 -9.76 3.04
CA THR A 56 7.05 -9.97 1.61
C THR A 56 5.74 -9.83 0.84
N VAL A 57 5.82 -9.69 -0.48
CA VAL A 57 4.61 -9.62 -1.33
C VAL A 57 3.79 -10.91 -1.23
N ASP A 58 4.44 -12.06 -1.16
CA ASP A 58 3.79 -13.37 -1.01
C ASP A 58 3.02 -13.49 0.31
N GLU A 59 3.69 -13.20 1.43
CA GLU A 59 3.06 -13.20 2.74
C GLU A 59 1.88 -12.22 2.78
N CYS A 60 2.03 -11.05 2.17
CA CYS A 60 0.96 -10.06 2.09
C CYS A 60 -0.25 -10.55 1.29
N ILE A 61 -0.05 -11.27 0.18
CA ILE A 61 -1.14 -11.85 -0.62
C ILE A 61 -1.86 -12.92 0.23
N GLU A 62 -1.12 -13.86 0.80
CA GLU A 62 -1.67 -14.93 1.65
C GLU A 62 -2.51 -14.35 2.80
N GLN A 63 -1.97 -13.35 3.52
CA GLN A 63 -2.71 -12.73 4.61
C GLN A 63 -3.91 -11.93 4.12
N TYR A 64 -3.81 -11.26 2.97
CA TYR A 64 -4.94 -10.52 2.41
C TYR A 64 -6.10 -11.44 2.03
N GLU A 65 -5.82 -12.64 1.52
CA GLU A 65 -6.83 -13.67 1.26
C GLU A 65 -7.53 -14.08 2.56
N ILE A 66 -6.76 -14.48 3.59
CA ILE A 66 -7.30 -14.89 4.91
C ILE A 66 -8.14 -13.76 5.55
N ILE A 67 -7.64 -12.53 5.50
CA ILE A 67 -8.34 -11.34 6.01
C ILE A 67 -9.65 -11.14 5.26
N GLY A 68 -9.61 -11.14 3.92
CA GLY A 68 -10.79 -10.98 3.08
C GLY A 68 -11.83 -12.06 3.36
N GLU A 69 -11.38 -13.29 3.59
CA GLU A 69 -12.28 -14.39 3.93
C GLU A 69 -12.98 -14.19 5.28
N THR A 70 -12.25 -13.68 6.27
CA THR A 70 -12.74 -13.45 7.64
C THR A 70 -13.69 -12.24 7.69
N ILE A 71 -13.29 -11.12 7.08
CA ILE A 71 -14.04 -9.86 7.09
C ILE A 71 -15.40 -10.03 6.41
N PHE A 72 -15.41 -10.65 5.23
CA PHE A 72 -16.59 -10.73 4.37
C PHE A 72 -17.35 -12.05 4.51
N ALA A 73 -17.12 -12.83 5.58
CA ALA A 73 -17.76 -14.15 5.77
C ALA A 73 -19.27 -14.05 6.02
N HIS A 74 -19.69 -13.11 6.85
CA HIS A 74 -21.05 -13.08 7.39
C HIS A 74 -21.63 -11.67 7.32
N PRO A 75 -22.27 -11.28 6.20
CA PRO A 75 -22.99 -10.02 6.16
C PRO A 75 -24.14 -10.05 7.18
N ARG A 76 -24.33 -8.96 7.92
CA ARG A 76 -25.40 -8.84 8.92
C ARG A 76 -26.76 -8.96 8.24
N ARG A 77 -27.67 -9.71 8.87
CA ARG A 77 -29.07 -9.80 8.46
C ARG A 77 -29.70 -8.39 8.50
N PHE A 78 -30.60 -8.09 7.58
CA PHE A 78 -31.32 -6.80 7.48
C PHE A 78 -30.49 -5.56 7.11
N HIS A 79 -29.22 -5.67 6.69
CA HIS A 79 -28.40 -4.51 6.29
C HIS A 79 -29.00 -3.69 5.13
N VAL A 80 -29.77 -4.31 4.22
CA VAL A 80 -30.42 -3.64 3.07
C VAL A 80 -31.87 -3.22 3.36
N GLN A 81 -32.53 -3.83 4.35
CA GLN A 81 -33.98 -3.66 4.55
C GLN A 81 -34.36 -2.40 5.36
N ASN A 82 -33.39 -1.70 5.96
CA ASN A 82 -33.64 -0.40 6.56
C ASN A 82 -33.25 0.71 5.57
N LYS A 83 -34.25 1.44 5.04
CA LYS A 83 -34.06 2.72 4.31
C LYS A 83 -33.22 3.76 5.07
N LEU A 84 -32.93 3.52 6.34
CA LEU A 84 -32.21 4.38 7.26
C LEU A 84 -30.74 3.97 7.52
N TRP A 85 -30.20 2.92 6.88
CA TRP A 85 -28.78 2.49 7.02
C TRP A 85 -28.28 2.31 8.47
N LEU A 86 -29.15 1.94 9.42
CA LEU A 86 -28.82 1.86 10.85
C LEU A 86 -27.77 0.80 11.23
N CYS A 87 -27.44 -0.13 10.34
CA CYS A 87 -26.47 -1.20 10.60
C CYS A 87 -25.52 -1.36 9.42
N SER A 88 -24.21 -1.40 9.71
CA SER A 88 -23.20 -1.70 8.70
C SER A 88 -23.34 -3.13 8.17
N LYS A 89 -22.98 -3.34 6.90
CA LYS A 89 -23.06 -4.66 6.26
C LYS A 89 -22.23 -5.72 6.98
N PHE A 90 -21.05 -5.37 7.49
CA PHE A 90 -20.12 -6.29 8.15
C PHE A 90 -19.80 -5.85 9.58
N ASP A 91 -19.37 -6.80 10.42
CA ASP A 91 -18.87 -6.53 11.77
C ASP A 91 -17.39 -6.12 11.71
N TRP A 92 -17.07 -4.98 12.31
CA TRP A 92 -15.70 -4.47 12.37
C TRP A 92 -14.79 -5.38 13.23
N ARG A 93 -15.35 -6.14 14.17
CA ARG A 93 -14.59 -7.08 15.02
C ARG A 93 -13.89 -8.17 14.21
N ASN A 94 -14.42 -8.51 13.04
CA ASN A 94 -13.76 -9.46 12.14
C ASN A 94 -12.49 -8.86 11.53
N VAL A 95 -12.51 -7.56 11.20
CA VAL A 95 -11.34 -6.81 10.70
C VAL A 95 -10.27 -6.75 11.78
N GLU A 96 -10.68 -6.36 12.99
CA GLU A 96 -9.81 -6.26 14.17
C GLU A 96 -9.17 -7.61 14.50
N GLY A 97 -9.96 -8.67 14.61
CA GLY A 97 -9.47 -10.01 14.90
C GLY A 97 -8.51 -10.55 13.84
N ALA A 98 -8.82 -10.36 12.56
CA ALA A 98 -7.96 -10.84 11.47
C ALA A 98 -6.61 -10.11 11.45
N LEU A 99 -6.60 -8.79 11.59
CA LEU A 99 -5.36 -8.01 11.63
C LEU A 99 -4.56 -8.25 12.90
N THR A 100 -5.22 -8.45 14.04
CA THR A 100 -4.55 -8.82 15.29
C THR A 100 -3.78 -10.13 15.12
N GLN A 101 -4.35 -11.12 14.42
CA GLN A 101 -3.67 -12.37 14.11
C GLN A 101 -2.43 -12.16 13.21
N VAL A 102 -2.52 -11.28 12.21
CA VAL A 102 -1.37 -10.93 11.37
C VAL A 102 -0.28 -10.26 12.20
N VAL A 103 -0.62 -9.24 13.01
CA VAL A 103 0.36 -8.55 13.87
C VAL A 103 1.03 -9.55 14.82
N ASN A 104 0.27 -10.45 15.44
CA ASN A 104 0.79 -11.48 16.33
C ASN A 104 1.73 -12.46 15.61
N LYS A 105 1.36 -12.88 14.38
CA LYS A 105 2.13 -13.85 13.57
C LYS A 105 3.50 -13.32 13.16
N TYR A 106 3.60 -12.02 12.83
CA TYR A 106 4.82 -11.42 12.27
C TYR A 106 5.63 -10.57 13.27
N ALA A 107 5.20 -10.47 14.53
CA ALA A 107 6.02 -9.87 15.57
C ALA A 107 7.29 -10.74 15.82
N PRO A 108 8.49 -10.16 16.00
CA PRO A 108 9.78 -10.86 16.06
C PRO A 108 9.93 -11.98 17.10
N ASN A 109 8.99 -12.15 18.02
CA ASN A 109 8.98 -13.24 19.02
C ASN A 109 7.58 -13.85 19.24
N GLY A 110 6.61 -13.53 18.37
CA GLY A 110 5.19 -13.63 18.73
C GLY A 110 4.83 -12.63 19.83
N LEU A 111 3.58 -12.15 19.85
CA LEU A 111 3.12 -11.37 21.00
C LEU A 111 2.69 -12.35 22.11
N ASN A 112 3.29 -12.22 23.30
CA ASN A 112 2.79 -12.94 24.47
C ASN A 112 1.38 -12.41 24.80
N GLN A 113 0.54 -13.18 25.51
CA GLN A 113 -0.82 -12.71 25.88
C GLN A 113 -0.84 -11.35 26.61
N ASN A 114 0.27 -10.99 27.27
CA ASN A 114 0.44 -9.71 27.97
C ASN A 114 0.85 -8.54 27.04
N ASP A 115 1.32 -8.81 25.83
CA ASP A 115 1.74 -7.80 24.83
C ASP A 115 0.62 -7.44 23.84
N LEU A 116 -0.50 -8.17 23.88
CA LEU A 116 -1.72 -7.87 23.14
C LEU A 116 -2.26 -6.50 23.58
N GLY A 117 -2.00 -5.48 22.77
CA GLY A 117 -2.42 -4.10 22.97
C GLY A 117 -1.43 -3.18 23.69
N GLN A 118 -0.24 -3.63 24.08
CA GLN A 118 0.72 -2.79 24.83
C GLN A 118 2.20 -2.89 24.35
N GLY A 119 2.52 -3.75 23.37
CA GLY A 119 3.87 -3.89 22.84
C GLY A 119 4.22 -2.88 21.72
N PRO A 120 5.52 -2.64 21.43
CA PRO A 120 5.95 -1.74 20.34
C PRO A 120 5.49 -2.18 18.94
N TRP A 121 5.09 -3.45 18.79
CA TRP A 121 4.53 -4.01 17.55
C TRP A 121 3.03 -3.78 17.39
N THR A 122 2.32 -3.36 18.45
CA THR A 122 0.90 -2.99 18.34
C THR A 122 0.76 -1.55 17.88
N LYS A 123 1.76 -0.69 18.10
CA LYS A 123 1.76 0.72 17.69
C LYS A 123 2.07 0.90 16.21
N PHE A 124 1.34 1.80 15.58
CA PHE A 124 1.56 2.12 14.17
C PHE A 124 2.88 2.85 13.97
N ARG A 125 3.27 3.73 14.90
CA ARG A 125 4.63 4.28 14.93
C ARG A 125 5.67 3.17 15.03
N GLU A 126 6.66 3.26 14.17
CA GLU A 126 7.83 2.38 14.21
C GLU A 126 8.87 2.96 15.18
N GLN A 127 9.43 2.10 16.03
CA GLN A 127 10.58 2.46 16.85
C GLN A 127 11.83 2.38 15.96
N VAL A 128 12.49 3.52 15.81
CA VAL A 128 13.64 3.67 14.91
C VAL A 128 14.92 3.48 15.70
N THR A 129 15.76 2.55 15.25
CA THR A 129 17.18 2.46 15.61
C THR A 129 17.99 3.31 14.63
N ASP A 130 18.98 4.05 15.16
CA ASP A 130 19.84 4.92 14.35
C ASP A 130 20.65 4.09 13.34
N GLY A 131 20.70 4.56 12.08
CA GLY A 131 21.48 3.97 11.01
C GLY A 131 20.77 2.95 10.12
N GLU A 132 19.57 2.48 10.49
CA GLU A 132 18.79 1.57 9.64
C GLU A 132 17.92 2.31 8.60
N HIS A 133 17.73 1.70 7.43
CA HIS A 133 16.75 2.19 6.45
C HIS A 133 15.33 1.85 6.92
N HIS A 134 14.49 2.88 7.04
CA HIS A 134 13.10 2.72 7.50
C HIS A 134 12.09 3.12 6.42
N CYS A 135 11.17 2.20 6.14
CA CYS A 135 10.05 2.44 5.25
C CYS A 135 8.93 3.16 6.00
N LYS A 136 8.81 4.47 5.74
CA LYS A 136 7.76 5.31 6.32
C LYS A 136 6.39 4.94 5.74
N THR A 137 5.50 4.44 6.59
CA THR A 137 4.20 3.93 6.16
C THR A 137 3.11 4.95 6.46
N VAL A 138 2.21 5.16 5.50
CA VAL A 138 1.07 6.08 5.60
C VAL A 138 -0.22 5.36 5.26
N ALA A 139 -1.21 5.45 6.14
CA ALA A 139 -2.58 5.01 5.87
C ALA A 139 -3.51 6.23 5.84
N VAL A 140 -4.31 6.35 4.79
CA VAL A 140 -5.18 7.51 4.56
C VAL A 140 -6.60 7.22 5.04
N ALA A 141 -7.14 8.10 5.86
CA ALA A 141 -8.53 8.08 6.31
C ALA A 141 -9.19 9.44 6.03
N VAL A 142 -10.50 9.52 6.25
CA VAL A 142 -11.22 10.79 6.33
C VAL A 142 -11.63 11.01 7.78
N LYS A 143 -11.21 12.12 8.37
CA LYS A 143 -11.65 12.57 9.69
C LYS A 143 -12.90 13.42 9.57
N ASP A 144 -13.91 13.10 10.35
CA ASP A 144 -15.11 13.92 10.54
C ASP A 144 -14.86 14.93 11.65
N ASN A 145 -15.02 16.21 11.33
CA ASN A 145 -14.86 17.33 12.26
C ASN A 145 -16.21 18.00 12.60
N GLY A 146 -17.33 17.32 12.38
CA GLY A 146 -18.69 17.83 12.61
C GLY A 146 -19.26 18.50 11.37
N ASP A 147 -18.82 19.73 11.09
CA ASP A 147 -19.36 20.53 9.96
C ASP A 147 -18.69 20.20 8.62
N ALA A 148 -17.52 19.55 8.66
CA ALA A 148 -16.74 19.20 7.49
C ALA A 148 -15.91 17.93 7.72
N VAL A 149 -15.62 17.25 6.61
CA VAL A 149 -14.72 16.10 6.56
C VAL A 149 -13.38 16.49 5.94
N THR A 150 -12.29 16.00 6.50
CA THR A 150 -10.92 16.28 6.03
C THR A 150 -10.12 15.01 5.84
N THR A 151 -9.26 14.97 4.81
CA THR A 151 -8.27 13.90 4.66
C THR A 151 -7.32 13.88 5.85
N TYR A 152 -7.09 12.69 6.42
CA TYR A 152 -6.21 12.47 7.57
C TYR A 152 -5.16 11.42 7.23
N LEU A 153 -3.89 11.74 7.48
CA LEU A 153 -2.77 10.83 7.28
C LEU A 153 -2.35 10.22 8.62
N PHE A 154 -2.61 8.93 8.81
CA PHE A 154 -1.94 8.16 9.86
C PHE A 154 -0.51 7.86 9.39
N ARG A 155 0.49 8.08 10.26
CA ARG A 155 1.92 7.95 9.92
C ARG A 155 2.60 6.99 10.88
N SER A 156 3.48 6.13 10.37
CA SER A 156 4.35 5.31 11.20
C SER A 156 5.55 6.08 11.78
N TYR A 157 5.57 7.40 11.62
CA TYR A 157 6.68 8.29 11.95
C TYR A 157 6.15 9.65 12.36
N VAL A 158 6.94 10.38 13.13
CA VAL A 158 6.60 11.75 13.56
C VAL A 158 6.80 12.71 12.39
N HIS A 159 5.78 13.52 12.11
CA HIS A 159 5.88 14.67 11.24
C HIS A 159 6.28 15.89 12.07
N PRO A 160 7.44 16.51 11.85
CA PRO A 160 7.84 17.69 12.62
C PRO A 160 6.91 18.86 12.31
N VAL A 161 6.39 19.52 13.35
CA VAL A 161 5.59 20.74 13.22
C VAL A 161 6.56 21.92 13.13
N ILE A 162 6.79 22.41 11.91
CA ILE A 162 7.63 23.60 11.70
C ILE A 162 6.73 24.82 11.56
N SER A 163 6.92 25.79 12.45
CA SER A 163 6.19 27.07 12.44
C SER A 163 6.27 27.75 11.06
N GLY A 164 5.14 28.21 10.53
CA GLY A 164 5.07 28.92 9.25
C GLY A 164 4.90 28.07 7.99
N GLN A 165 4.90 26.73 8.08
CA GLN A 165 4.56 25.86 6.94
C GLN A 165 3.08 25.45 6.90
N TYR A 166 2.27 26.18 6.14
CA TYR A 166 0.80 26.02 6.06
C TYR A 166 0.28 24.79 5.29
N TYR A 167 1.16 23.89 4.81
CA TYR A 167 0.75 22.80 3.91
C TYR A 167 0.71 21.41 4.54
N ALA A 168 1.09 21.27 5.81
CA ALA A 168 1.09 20.00 6.53
C ALA A 168 -0.33 19.53 6.81
N LEU A 169 -0.70 18.37 6.28
CA LEU A 169 -1.97 17.73 6.64
C LEU A 169 -1.82 17.09 8.01
N ASN A 170 -2.66 17.51 8.96
CA ASN A 170 -2.77 16.95 10.31
C ASN A 170 -1.40 16.64 10.97
N PRO A 171 -0.51 17.62 11.17
CA PRO A 171 0.83 17.40 11.73
C PRO A 171 0.83 17.24 13.27
N ASP A 172 -0.34 17.17 13.90
CA ASP A 172 -0.50 17.00 15.35
C ASP A 172 0.11 15.69 15.89
N ASN A 173 0.42 14.74 15.00
CA ASN A 173 0.96 13.42 15.29
C ASN A 173 0.09 12.55 16.23
N ILE A 174 -1.17 12.93 16.48
CA ILE A 174 -2.07 12.18 17.36
C ILE A 174 -2.23 10.74 16.84
N GLY A 175 -2.35 10.57 15.52
CA GLY A 175 -2.45 9.27 14.88
C GLY A 175 -1.17 8.43 14.87
N CYS A 176 -0.02 8.95 15.33
CA CYS A 176 1.23 8.16 15.38
C CYS A 176 1.19 7.11 16.50
N GLU A 177 0.58 7.45 17.62
CA GLU A 177 0.52 6.58 18.81
C GLU A 177 -0.71 5.64 18.79
N ALA A 178 -1.47 5.66 17.69
CA ALA A 178 -2.56 4.72 17.44
C ALA A 178 -2.03 3.30 17.23
N ASP A 179 -2.86 2.32 17.56
CA ASP A 179 -2.55 0.93 17.28
C ASP A 179 -2.70 0.63 15.78
N ILE A 180 -1.92 -0.31 15.26
CA ILE A 180 -1.96 -0.76 13.86
C ILE A 180 -3.40 -1.13 13.46
N VAL A 181 -4.11 -1.80 14.36
CA VAL A 181 -5.47 -2.27 14.12
C VAL A 181 -6.47 -1.10 14.07
N ASP A 182 -6.28 -0.08 14.90
CA ASP A 182 -7.09 1.15 14.85
C ASP A 182 -6.87 1.91 13.55
N VAL A 183 -5.60 2.06 13.13
CA VAL A 183 -5.25 2.70 11.86
C VAL A 183 -5.86 1.95 10.68
N ALA A 184 -5.76 0.62 10.70
CA ALA A 184 -6.34 -0.23 9.67
C ALA A 184 -7.87 -0.14 9.61
N ARG A 185 -8.53 -0.06 10.77
CA ARG A 185 -9.97 0.16 10.86
C ARG A 185 -10.35 1.54 10.34
N ALA A 186 -9.62 2.59 10.72
CA ALA A 186 -9.86 3.96 10.28
C ALA A 186 -9.77 4.10 8.75
N THR A 187 -8.72 3.55 8.13
CA THR A 187 -8.51 3.68 6.68
C THR A 187 -9.52 2.89 5.85
N SER A 188 -10.12 1.83 6.39
CA SER A 188 -11.01 0.88 5.68
C SER A 188 -12.48 0.92 6.09
N ALA A 189 -12.89 1.88 6.94
CA ALA A 189 -14.26 2.04 7.43
C ALA A 189 -15.23 2.57 6.36
N ALA A 190 -15.46 1.78 5.30
CA ALA A 190 -16.21 2.19 4.12
C ALA A 190 -17.70 2.40 4.48
N PRO A 191 -18.27 3.59 4.18
CA PRO A 191 -19.68 3.86 4.45
C PRO A 191 -20.61 2.78 3.87
N GLY A 192 -21.54 2.29 4.70
CA GLY A 192 -22.45 1.19 4.35
C GLY A 192 -21.86 -0.21 4.54
N TYR A 193 -20.53 -0.38 4.44
CA TYR A 193 -19.86 -1.66 4.71
C TYR A 193 -19.51 -1.83 6.18
N PHE A 194 -18.91 -0.80 6.78
CA PHE A 194 -18.45 -0.80 8.16
C PHE A 194 -18.97 0.42 8.92
N LYS A 195 -19.07 0.29 10.25
CA LYS A 195 -19.36 1.44 11.12
C LYS A 195 -18.16 2.39 11.11
N VAL A 196 -18.43 3.70 11.13
CA VAL A 196 -17.44 4.76 11.40
C VAL A 196 -16.57 4.35 12.59
N PHE A 197 -15.26 4.53 12.46
CA PHE A 197 -14.32 4.28 13.53
C PHE A 197 -14.30 5.47 14.48
N GLU A 198 -14.46 5.22 15.77
CA GLU A 198 -14.54 6.25 16.81
C GLU A 198 -13.47 5.96 17.86
N VAL A 199 -12.59 6.94 18.13
CA VAL A 199 -11.56 6.87 19.18
C VAL A 199 -11.50 8.21 19.91
N GLY A 200 -11.85 8.21 21.20
CA GLY A 200 -12.14 9.44 21.93
C GLY A 200 -13.20 10.27 21.21
N ASP A 201 -12.94 11.56 21.01
CA ASP A 201 -13.81 12.48 20.27
C ASP A 201 -13.56 12.48 18.75
N HIS A 202 -12.71 11.58 18.24
CA HIS A 202 -12.36 11.53 16.83
C HIS A 202 -13.13 10.46 16.08
N LYS A 203 -13.64 10.83 14.92
CA LYS A 203 -14.41 9.96 14.03
C LYS A 203 -13.72 9.84 12.68
N PHE A 204 -13.55 8.61 12.21
CA PHE A 204 -12.84 8.28 10.98
C PHE A 204 -13.66 7.38 10.06
N MET A 205 -13.59 7.69 8.77
CA MET A 205 -14.18 6.92 7.68
C MET A 205 -13.09 6.52 6.69
N ASP A 206 -13.45 5.57 5.82
CA ASP A 206 -12.56 5.12 4.75
C ASP A 206 -12.02 6.30 3.93
N GLY A 207 -10.70 6.28 3.72
CA GLY A 207 -10.02 7.32 2.96
C GLY A 207 -10.53 7.43 1.51
N GLY A 208 -11.13 6.37 0.96
CA GLY A 208 -11.74 6.32 -0.36
C GLY A 208 -12.86 7.33 -0.57
N VAL A 209 -13.45 7.85 0.52
CA VAL A 209 -14.47 8.92 0.46
C VAL A 209 -13.91 10.23 -0.13
N GLN A 210 -12.62 10.54 0.08
CA GLN A 210 -11.98 11.76 -0.46
C GLN A 210 -10.69 11.52 -1.26
N ALA A 211 -9.99 10.43 -0.94
CA ALA A 211 -8.61 10.21 -1.28
C ALA A 211 -8.36 8.78 -1.74
N ASP A 212 -9.26 8.24 -2.59
CA ASP A 212 -9.14 6.87 -3.09
C ASP A 212 -7.75 6.61 -3.70
N ASN A 213 -7.22 7.53 -4.50
CA ASN A 213 -5.83 7.49 -4.93
C ASN A 213 -4.93 8.43 -4.09
N PRO A 214 -4.13 7.89 -3.14
CA PRO A 214 -3.34 8.70 -2.22
C PRO A 214 -2.10 9.35 -2.88
N ALA A 215 -1.83 9.12 -4.17
CA ALA A 215 -0.59 9.53 -4.82
C ALA A 215 -0.26 11.04 -4.66
N THR A 216 -1.28 11.90 -4.73
CA THR A 216 -1.07 13.36 -4.56
C THR A 216 -0.71 13.71 -3.12
N PHE A 217 -1.31 13.03 -2.15
CA PHE A 217 -1.04 13.23 -0.72
C PHE A 217 0.34 12.69 -0.36
N ALA A 218 0.68 11.48 -0.83
CA ALA A 218 2.00 10.89 -0.66
C ALA A 218 3.11 11.76 -1.26
N TRP A 219 2.92 12.28 -2.49
CA TRP A 219 3.90 13.20 -3.10
C TRP A 219 4.15 14.44 -2.23
N ARG A 220 3.07 15.08 -1.76
CA ARG A 220 3.17 16.28 -0.93
C ARG A 220 3.86 15.99 0.40
N GLU A 221 3.47 14.91 1.06
CA GLU A 221 4.03 14.44 2.33
C GLU A 221 5.55 14.25 2.22
N VAL A 222 6.02 13.53 1.19
CA VAL A 222 7.46 13.25 1.03
C VAL A 222 8.26 14.52 0.75
N VAL A 223 7.77 15.38 -0.16
CA VAL A 223 8.44 16.66 -0.47
C VAL A 223 8.48 17.55 0.77
N GLN A 224 7.41 17.56 1.55
CA GLN A 224 7.36 18.34 2.79
C GLN A 224 8.33 17.80 3.84
N MET A 225 8.35 16.49 4.10
CA MET A 225 9.29 15.87 5.03
C MET A 225 10.74 16.15 4.63
N ALA A 226 11.07 16.14 3.34
CA ALA A 226 12.40 16.50 2.88
C ALA A 226 12.73 17.98 3.12
N ARG A 227 11.76 18.87 2.89
CA ARG A 227 11.91 20.32 3.12
C ARG A 227 11.97 20.72 4.58
N ASN A 228 11.44 19.88 5.47
CA ASN A 228 11.59 20.07 6.91
C ASN A 228 13.04 19.88 7.36
N ASN A 229 13.81 19.04 6.64
CA ASN A 229 15.23 18.84 6.91
C ASN A 229 16.11 19.85 6.16
N ASP A 230 15.79 20.15 4.90
CA ASP A 230 16.46 21.18 4.09
C ASP A 230 15.44 21.90 3.21
N THR A 231 15.15 23.16 3.55
CA THR A 231 14.13 24.00 2.91
C THR A 231 14.35 24.22 1.41
N ASN A 232 15.59 24.07 0.92
CA ASN A 232 15.94 24.22 -0.49
C ASN A 232 15.75 22.92 -1.28
N THR A 233 15.31 21.83 -0.64
CA THR A 233 15.10 20.55 -1.32
C THR A 233 14.02 20.66 -2.40
N THR A 234 14.43 20.39 -3.64
CA THR A 234 13.52 20.28 -4.79
C THR A 234 12.78 18.95 -4.75
N ALA A 235 11.61 18.88 -5.40
CA ALA A 235 10.82 17.65 -5.40
C ALA A 235 11.58 16.46 -6.04
N GLY A 236 12.38 16.72 -7.09
CA GLY A 236 13.21 15.69 -7.72
C GLY A 236 14.35 15.18 -6.86
N LYS A 237 14.86 16.00 -5.92
CA LYS A 237 15.80 15.55 -4.89
C LYS A 237 15.10 14.76 -3.78
N ALA A 238 13.88 15.13 -3.41
CA ALA A 238 13.10 14.45 -2.38
C ALA A 238 12.59 13.07 -2.84
N ILE A 239 12.24 12.93 -4.13
CA ILE A 239 11.63 11.72 -4.69
C ILE A 239 12.43 11.26 -5.89
N ALA A 240 13.23 10.21 -5.69
CA ALA A 240 14.05 9.59 -6.74
C ALA A 240 13.23 8.73 -7.71
N CYS A 241 12.12 8.14 -7.25
CA CYS A 241 11.22 7.32 -8.04
C CYS A 241 9.84 7.31 -7.41
N PHE A 242 8.77 7.34 -8.21
CA PHE A 242 7.39 7.27 -7.72
C PHE A 242 6.60 6.18 -8.44
N LEU A 243 6.13 5.19 -7.67
CA LEU A 243 5.30 4.09 -8.15
C LEU A 243 3.86 4.26 -7.64
N SER A 244 2.88 4.12 -8.53
CA SER A 244 1.46 4.17 -8.18
C SER A 244 0.73 2.95 -8.73
N ILE A 245 0.11 2.17 -7.83
CA ILE A 245 -0.65 0.97 -8.18
C ILE A 245 -2.13 1.23 -7.90
N GLY A 246 -2.98 0.98 -8.90
CA GLY A 246 -4.43 1.09 -8.76
C GLY A 246 -5.13 -0.26 -8.87
N THR A 247 -6.34 -0.33 -8.31
CA THR A 247 -7.16 -1.55 -8.17
C THR A 247 -8.15 -1.75 -9.32
N GLY A 248 -7.87 -1.16 -10.48
CA GLY A 248 -8.76 -1.19 -11.65
C GLY A 248 -9.47 0.15 -11.88
N LYS A 249 -10.35 0.19 -12.89
CA LYS A 249 -11.26 1.32 -13.12
C LYS A 249 -12.70 0.83 -13.06
N SER A 250 -13.57 1.59 -12.40
CA SER A 250 -14.98 1.60 -12.81
C SER A 250 -15.10 2.41 -14.12
N LYS A 251 -16.20 2.25 -14.87
CA LYS A 251 -16.40 2.87 -16.21
C LYS A 251 -16.26 4.41 -16.28
N TYR A 252 -16.05 5.11 -15.16
CA TYR A 252 -16.25 6.56 -15.06
C TYR A 252 -15.05 7.43 -14.61
N GLU A 253 -13.82 6.91 -14.44
CA GLU A 253 -12.75 7.74 -13.85
C GLU A 253 -11.41 7.81 -14.63
N ILE A 254 -10.95 9.05 -14.84
CA ILE A 254 -9.60 9.37 -15.32
C ILE A 254 -8.75 9.79 -14.11
N PHE A 255 -7.94 8.87 -13.59
CA PHE A 255 -7.05 9.09 -12.45
C PHE A 255 -5.65 9.60 -12.85
N GLY A 256 -5.01 10.38 -11.98
CA GLY A 256 -3.54 10.52 -11.92
C GLY A 256 -2.87 11.71 -12.65
N ARG A 257 -3.61 12.52 -13.42
CA ARG A 257 -3.01 13.63 -14.22
C ARG A 257 -2.16 14.61 -13.40
N LYS A 258 -2.55 14.92 -12.16
CA LYS A 258 -1.85 15.89 -11.30
C LYS A 258 -0.46 15.42 -10.85
N VAL A 259 -0.29 14.14 -10.51
CA VAL A 259 1.01 13.61 -10.04
C VAL A 259 1.98 13.40 -11.19
N GLN A 260 1.46 12.93 -12.34
CA GLN A 260 2.27 12.75 -13.54
C GLN A 260 2.92 14.07 -14.01
N SER A 261 2.17 15.19 -14.00
CA SER A 261 2.72 16.52 -14.32
C SER A 261 3.85 16.91 -13.36
N ARG A 262 3.61 16.77 -12.04
CA ARG A 262 4.61 17.10 -11.01
C ARG A 262 5.88 16.27 -11.13
N ALA A 263 5.73 14.98 -11.41
CA ALA A 263 6.88 14.09 -11.60
C ALA A 263 7.67 14.46 -12.85
N HIS A 264 6.99 14.80 -13.95
CA HIS A 264 7.63 15.30 -15.16
C HIS A 264 8.41 16.61 -14.90
N GLU A 265 7.78 17.59 -14.26
CA GLU A 265 8.40 18.87 -13.86
C GLU A 265 9.60 18.66 -12.93
N ALA A 266 9.55 17.66 -12.06
CA ALA A 266 10.62 17.32 -11.13
C ALA A 266 11.72 16.42 -11.74
N ALA A 267 11.60 16.01 -13.01
CA ALA A 267 12.44 15.00 -13.65
C ALA A 267 12.50 13.66 -12.87
N THR A 268 11.42 13.33 -12.16
CA THR A 268 11.31 12.10 -11.35
C THR A 268 10.67 10.98 -12.19
N PRO A 269 11.31 9.80 -12.30
CA PRO A 269 10.68 8.61 -12.85
C PRO A 269 9.33 8.30 -12.18
N TYR A 270 8.27 8.24 -12.97
CA TYR A 270 6.91 7.94 -12.51
C TYR A 270 6.36 6.74 -13.24
N PHE A 271 5.94 5.73 -12.47
CA PHE A 271 5.32 4.51 -12.97
C PHE A 271 3.91 4.40 -12.41
N ARG A 272 2.94 4.10 -13.29
CA ARG A 272 1.58 3.80 -12.86
C ARG A 272 1.04 2.56 -13.54
N PHE A 273 0.69 1.58 -12.72
CA PHE A 273 0.05 0.35 -13.17
C PHE A 273 -1.38 0.33 -12.67
N ASN A 274 -2.30 0.10 -13.59
CA ASN A 274 -3.72 0.10 -13.29
C ASN A 274 -4.47 -0.66 -14.38
N VAL A 275 -4.98 -1.84 -14.03
CA VAL A 275 -5.81 -2.66 -14.90
C VAL A 275 -6.95 -1.81 -15.47
N LYS A 276 -7.07 -1.73 -16.80
CA LYS A 276 -8.06 -0.87 -17.47
C LYS A 276 -9.37 -1.60 -17.74
N GLU A 277 -9.29 -2.91 -17.97
CA GLU A 277 -10.42 -3.74 -18.39
C GLU A 277 -10.49 -5.05 -17.60
N GLY A 278 -11.70 -5.57 -17.42
CA GLY A 278 -11.98 -6.85 -16.76
C GLY A 278 -12.42 -6.72 -15.31
N LEU A 279 -12.16 -5.60 -14.63
CA LEU A 279 -12.51 -5.40 -13.21
C LEU A 279 -13.72 -4.49 -12.98
N GLN A 280 -14.37 -3.99 -14.03
CA GLN A 280 -15.38 -2.92 -13.92
C GLN A 280 -16.62 -3.32 -13.11
N ASP A 281 -16.96 -4.61 -13.14
CA ASP A 281 -18.17 -5.16 -12.51
C ASP A 281 -17.85 -6.04 -11.29
N VAL A 282 -16.61 -5.99 -10.77
CA VAL A 282 -16.21 -6.70 -9.55
C VAL A 282 -16.46 -5.80 -8.35
N LYS A 283 -17.33 -6.23 -7.43
CA LYS A 283 -17.60 -5.46 -6.19
C LYS A 283 -16.52 -5.73 -5.14
N LEU A 284 -16.36 -4.78 -4.22
CA LEU A 284 -15.37 -4.83 -3.15
C LEU A 284 -15.48 -6.09 -2.27
N ASP A 285 -16.70 -6.53 -1.97
CA ASP A 285 -16.98 -7.69 -1.12
C ASP A 285 -17.46 -8.91 -1.92
N GLU A 286 -17.19 -8.94 -3.23
CA GLU A 286 -17.64 -10.04 -4.07
C GLU A 286 -16.84 -11.32 -3.81
N ARG A 287 -17.56 -12.40 -3.52
CA ARG A 287 -16.99 -13.72 -3.24
C ARG A 287 -17.59 -14.83 -4.09
N THR A 288 -18.51 -14.50 -4.98
CA THR A 288 -19.19 -15.47 -5.82
C THR A 288 -18.27 -15.96 -6.94
N GLU A 289 -18.54 -17.16 -7.43
CA GLU A 289 -17.90 -17.66 -8.63
C GLU A 289 -18.20 -16.75 -9.83
N LYS A 290 -17.15 -16.39 -10.57
CA LYS A 290 -17.25 -15.60 -11.79
C LYS A 290 -17.23 -16.54 -12.99
N ASN A 291 -18.18 -16.32 -13.88
CA ASN A 291 -18.27 -17.04 -15.14
C ASN A 291 -17.73 -16.18 -16.26
N ARG A 292 -16.70 -16.65 -16.97
CA ARG A 292 -16.22 -16.01 -18.19
C ARG A 292 -16.45 -16.93 -19.38
N LYS A 293 -16.87 -16.33 -20.49
CA LYS A 293 -16.91 -17.00 -21.80
C LYS A 293 -15.50 -16.94 -22.39
N VAL A 294 -14.89 -18.11 -22.58
CA VAL A 294 -13.64 -18.26 -23.30
C VAL A 294 -13.96 -18.90 -24.64
N ARG A 295 -13.44 -18.32 -25.72
CA ARG A 295 -13.60 -18.90 -27.05
C ARG A 295 -12.52 -19.97 -27.20
N ASN A 296 -12.94 -21.20 -27.44
CA ASN A 296 -12.02 -22.30 -27.67
C ASN A 296 -11.57 -22.25 -29.14
N ASP A 297 -10.30 -21.94 -29.37
CA ASP A 297 -9.73 -21.77 -30.71
C ASP A 297 -9.77 -23.06 -31.56
N ASN A 298 -9.89 -24.24 -30.93
CA ASN A 298 -9.94 -25.53 -31.63
C ASN A 298 -11.36 -25.97 -32.00
N THR A 299 -12.39 -25.45 -31.33
CA THR A 299 -13.78 -25.92 -31.51
C THR A 299 -14.77 -24.82 -31.89
N GLU A 300 -14.31 -23.56 -31.94
CA GLU A 300 -15.13 -22.34 -32.10
C GLU A 300 -16.29 -22.19 -31.10
N LYS A 301 -16.36 -23.05 -30.07
CA LYS A 301 -17.39 -23.02 -29.04
C LYS A 301 -16.99 -22.09 -27.92
N GLU A 302 -17.98 -21.34 -27.41
CA GLU A 302 -17.85 -20.58 -26.17
C GLU A 302 -17.95 -21.55 -24.99
N GLU A 303 -16.84 -21.76 -24.29
CA GLU A 303 -16.82 -22.47 -23.01
C GLU A 303 -16.97 -21.48 -21.85
N LYS A 304 -17.80 -21.85 -20.89
CA LYS A 304 -18.05 -21.06 -19.69
C LYS A 304 -17.18 -21.60 -18.58
N ILE A 305 -16.11 -20.88 -18.24
CA ILE A 305 -15.20 -21.24 -17.15
C ILE A 305 -15.71 -20.54 -15.88
N SER A 306 -15.95 -21.32 -14.83
CA SER A 306 -16.25 -20.82 -13.48
C SER A 306 -14.96 -20.75 -12.67
N MET A 307 -14.71 -19.65 -11.98
CA MET A 307 -13.54 -19.46 -11.12
C MET A 307 -13.86 -18.58 -9.90
N SER A 308 -13.05 -18.69 -8.84
CA SER A 308 -13.20 -17.81 -7.67
C SER A 308 -12.94 -16.35 -8.04
N THR A 309 -13.44 -15.41 -7.24
CA THR A 309 -13.19 -13.98 -7.48
C THR A 309 -11.70 -13.65 -7.45
N LEU A 310 -10.92 -14.24 -6.53
CA LEU A 310 -9.46 -14.04 -6.47
C LEU A 310 -8.75 -14.59 -7.72
N ALA A 311 -9.11 -15.80 -8.17
CA ALA A 311 -8.56 -16.35 -9.41
C ALA A 311 -8.90 -15.48 -10.63
N TYR A 312 -10.10 -14.89 -10.65
CA TYR A 312 -10.50 -13.94 -11.69
C TYR A 312 -9.67 -12.64 -11.64
N LEU A 313 -9.41 -12.08 -10.45
CA LEU A 313 -8.55 -10.92 -10.29
C LEU A 313 -7.13 -11.21 -10.79
N GLN A 314 -6.58 -12.38 -10.45
CA GLN A 314 -5.26 -12.81 -10.91
C GLN A 314 -5.23 -12.93 -12.43
N PHE A 315 -6.19 -13.65 -13.02
CA PHE A 315 -6.30 -13.83 -14.46
C PHE A 315 -6.35 -12.49 -15.22
N VAL A 316 -7.19 -11.55 -14.77
CA VAL A 316 -7.28 -10.23 -15.41
C VAL A 316 -5.98 -9.44 -15.25
N THR A 317 -5.30 -9.57 -14.12
CA THR A 317 -4.01 -8.93 -13.87
C THR A 317 -2.92 -9.51 -14.77
N GLU A 318 -2.86 -10.82 -14.95
CA GLU A 318 -1.92 -11.49 -15.86
C GLU A 318 -2.16 -11.06 -17.32
N ALA A 319 -3.43 -10.97 -17.74
CA ALA A 319 -3.79 -10.44 -19.05
C ALA A 319 -3.33 -8.99 -19.24
N TYR A 320 -3.44 -8.15 -18.20
CA TYR A 320 -2.93 -6.78 -18.22
C TYR A 320 -1.39 -6.72 -18.28
N LEU A 321 -0.68 -7.60 -17.57
CA LEU A 321 0.78 -7.66 -17.64
C LEU A 321 1.28 -8.09 -19.01
N ALA A 322 0.54 -8.97 -19.69
CA ALA A 322 0.84 -9.42 -21.05
C ALA A 322 0.46 -8.42 -22.15
N SER A 323 -0.22 -7.31 -21.81
CA SER A 323 -0.71 -6.36 -22.81
C SER A 323 0.33 -5.29 -23.19
N LYS A 324 0.03 -4.59 -24.29
CA LYS A 324 0.69 -3.33 -24.65
C LYS A 324 -0.25 -2.18 -24.39
N GLU A 325 0.31 -1.06 -23.93
CA GLU A 325 -0.50 0.07 -23.47
C GLU A 325 0.18 1.41 -23.76
N THR A 326 -0.64 2.40 -24.09
CA THR A 326 -0.21 3.79 -24.18
C THR A 326 -0.11 4.38 -22.76
N MET A 327 1.12 4.47 -22.24
CA MET A 327 1.40 4.99 -20.88
C MET A 327 1.43 6.52 -20.82
N VAL A 328 1.82 7.16 -21.92
CA VAL A 328 1.85 8.61 -22.09
C VAL A 328 0.93 8.98 -23.25
N PRO A 329 0.02 9.95 -23.10
CA PRO A 329 -0.87 10.36 -24.19
C PRO A 329 -0.06 10.70 -25.45
N ARG A 330 -0.43 10.10 -26.59
CA ARG A 330 0.22 10.29 -27.91
C ARG A 330 1.62 9.65 -28.05
N ALA A 331 2.06 8.83 -27.11
CA ALA A 331 3.24 7.98 -27.26
C ALA A 331 2.89 6.64 -27.92
N ALA A 332 3.91 5.91 -28.37
CA ALA A 332 3.77 4.54 -28.81
C ALA A 332 3.35 3.63 -27.65
N GLU A 333 2.64 2.55 -27.97
CA GLU A 333 2.34 1.50 -26.99
C GLU A 333 3.62 0.81 -26.53
N VAL A 334 3.69 0.56 -25.22
CA VAL A 334 4.80 -0.17 -24.59
C VAL A 334 4.27 -1.42 -23.91
N SER A 335 5.08 -2.48 -23.89
CA SER A 335 4.81 -3.68 -23.10
C SER A 335 4.68 -3.30 -21.63
N VAL A 336 3.57 -3.69 -20.99
CA VAL A 336 3.35 -3.43 -19.57
C VAL A 336 4.42 -4.12 -18.73
N MET A 337 4.78 -5.36 -19.08
CA MET A 337 5.82 -6.10 -18.37
C MET A 337 7.21 -5.47 -18.50
N ASP A 338 7.54 -4.89 -19.66
CA ASP A 338 8.82 -4.19 -19.85
C ASP A 338 8.88 -2.96 -18.93
N GLU A 339 7.78 -2.21 -18.81
CA GLU A 339 7.68 -1.08 -17.88
C GLU A 339 7.79 -1.51 -16.41
N VAL A 340 7.19 -2.65 -16.05
CA VAL A 340 7.36 -3.25 -14.71
C VAL A 340 8.83 -3.57 -14.46
N GLN A 341 9.53 -4.15 -15.44
CA GLN A 341 10.95 -4.46 -15.32
C GLN A 341 11.80 -3.20 -15.18
N ARG A 342 11.55 -2.16 -15.99
CA ARG A 342 12.24 -0.86 -15.86
C ARG A 342 12.02 -0.23 -14.49
N CYS A 343 10.80 -0.31 -13.95
CA CYS A 343 10.50 0.16 -12.61
C CYS A 343 11.32 -0.61 -11.56
N ALA A 344 11.33 -1.93 -11.64
CA ALA A 344 12.08 -2.79 -10.73
C ALA A 344 13.59 -2.50 -10.75
N THR A 345 14.19 -2.38 -11.94
CA THR A 345 15.61 -2.03 -12.09
C THR A 345 15.94 -0.71 -11.40
N LYS A 346 15.13 0.34 -11.62
CA LYS A 346 15.33 1.63 -10.95
C LYS A 346 15.27 1.52 -9.43
N LEU A 347 14.29 0.80 -8.89
CA LEU A 347 14.17 0.62 -7.44
C LEU A 347 15.40 -0.07 -6.83
N VAL A 348 15.92 -1.09 -7.51
CA VAL A 348 17.14 -1.80 -7.09
C VAL A 348 18.37 -0.89 -7.17
N ASP A 349 18.52 -0.13 -8.24
CA ASP A 349 19.64 0.82 -8.40
C ASP A 349 19.63 1.89 -7.30
N TYR A 350 18.46 2.44 -6.96
CA TYR A 350 18.34 3.42 -5.89
C TYR A 350 18.61 2.81 -4.51
N ARG A 351 18.19 1.57 -4.24
CA ARG A 351 18.54 0.85 -3.00
C ARG A 351 20.06 0.71 -2.87
N ARG A 352 20.71 0.18 -3.90
CA ARG A 352 22.18 -0.02 -3.94
C ARG A 352 22.93 1.31 -3.82
N ALA A 353 22.43 2.39 -4.41
CA ALA A 353 23.02 3.72 -4.26
C ALA A 353 22.96 4.20 -2.80
N ARG A 354 21.83 4.01 -2.13
CA ARG A 354 21.64 4.37 -0.71
C ARG A 354 22.56 3.56 0.21
N GLU A 355 22.67 2.25 0.00
CA GLU A 355 23.55 1.37 0.77
C GLU A 355 25.02 1.79 0.65
N ARG A 356 25.49 2.14 -0.56
CA ARG A 356 26.85 2.65 -0.78
C ARG A 356 27.14 3.94 -0.02
N ILE A 357 26.19 4.88 -0.01
CA ILE A 357 26.32 6.14 0.73
C ILE A 357 26.45 5.86 2.23
N SER A 358 25.57 5.02 2.78
CA SER A 358 25.60 4.65 4.20
C SER A 358 26.94 4.04 4.63
N LEU A 359 27.48 3.10 3.85
CA LEU A 359 28.79 2.49 4.11
C LEU A 359 29.93 3.53 4.10
N SER A 360 29.89 4.49 3.17
CA SER A 360 30.91 5.54 3.09
C SER A 360 30.90 6.48 4.31
N THR A 361 29.71 6.79 4.84
CA THR A 361 29.55 7.65 6.03
C THR A 361 30.04 6.95 7.30
N THR A 362 29.76 5.65 7.44
CA THR A 362 30.23 4.87 8.60
C THR A 362 31.76 4.77 8.64
N ASN A 363 32.40 4.54 7.48
CA ASN A 363 33.86 4.42 7.42
C ASN A 363 34.60 5.76 7.59
N GLY A 364 33.98 6.89 7.21
CA GLY A 364 34.57 8.23 7.37
C GLY A 364 34.55 8.78 8.79
N ASN A 365 33.72 8.22 9.68
CA ASN A 365 33.69 8.57 11.11
C ASN A 365 34.60 7.67 11.97
N ALA A 366 35.27 6.68 11.37
CA ALA A 366 36.16 5.72 12.03
C ALA A 366 37.66 6.03 11.86
N THR A 367 37.99 7.19 11.32
CA THR A 367 39.35 7.74 11.15
C THR A 367 39.46 9.08 11.84
#